data_AF-A0A7V3L6D0-F1
#
_entry.id   AF-A0A7V3L6D0-F1
#
_cell.length_a   1.000
_cell.length_b   1.000
_cell.length_c   1.000
_cell.angle_alpha   90.00
_cell.angle_beta   90.00
_cell.angle_gamma   90.00
#
_symmetry.space_group_name_H-M   'P 1'
#
loop_
_entity.id
_entity.type
_entity.pdbx_description
1 polymer ?
#
loop_
_entity_poly.entity_id
_entity_poly.type
_entity_poly.pdbx_seq_one_letter_code
_entity_poly.pdbx_strand_id
1 'polypeptide(L)'
;DYYTNARRRVGGFWFPRQVLSTKQTGPATPGIAVGADNRVHVVYNAEGQNWYQRWNGSSWTEPVALPGGVANLLRPKIAVDDYGFCHVVADNSSYGVGEIWYTTNSSGSWSPWVNISNTPGSNSLYADISCDGGIVTVVWEDNANQVGGTGVFNIWYTQNFVRSPEPAGVLSGVVKDQFGIPIPGVTIAAGVYETSTGADGSYRLVLSPGEYCVSANKLYYVGQTVPNVRVYANQTTSLDLFVTATPPSSVVSFTVTPSDGVNRLSWINPSSANFTGTVIQCKETGFPVSPDDGIRICNRLALPGSVDSFEHTGLANGRTYYYAAFAHDSDGHFAPPAYACGVPHLLSCFEAKLVPDNTLVDLKNKVVSAVFPALGCIFVQDPDGAAGIRVIYGGGDIAVGDVVSFSGKVSTRFISSKPSERQVTPVGSIVKYSSGHLVKPRGMPCRSVGGGVIVSGGVVVPGVVESTGRLGTGLNNLGLLVRIAGKVTAKVSDTIWVDDGSNIQDYLGRVGVMVKCPAAEIPVAVGDFVSVTGVVEGSIPLGWDTNRRSIRVRTWSDLNVVTLAR
;
A
#
# COMPACT_ATOMS: atom_id res chain seq x y z
N ASP A 1 25.55 19.90 -9.10
CA ASP A 1 24.87 21.20 -8.98
C ASP A 1 24.38 21.42 -7.57
N TYR A 2 24.68 22.59 -7.00
CA TYR A 2 24.23 22.98 -5.66
C TYR A 2 22.94 23.78 -5.80
N TYR A 3 21.89 23.33 -5.12
CA TYR A 3 20.58 24.00 -5.09
C TYR A 3 20.16 24.26 -3.66
N THR A 4 19.33 25.28 -3.46
CA THR A 4 18.66 25.52 -2.18
C THR A 4 17.67 24.38 -1.92
N ASN A 5 17.70 23.77 -0.73
CA ASN A 5 16.88 22.61 -0.38
C ASN A 5 16.29 22.77 1.02
N ALA A 6 15.13 22.14 1.27
CA ALA A 6 14.54 22.03 2.61
C ALA A 6 14.15 20.60 2.95
N ARG A 7 13.90 20.37 4.24
CA ARG A 7 13.20 19.20 4.78
C ARG A 7 12.09 19.68 5.69
N ARG A 8 10.95 19.01 5.66
CA ARG A 8 9.81 19.29 6.54
C ARG A 8 9.69 18.19 7.58
N ARG A 9 9.32 18.54 8.82
CA ARG A 9 8.98 17.58 9.88
C ARG A 9 7.47 17.59 10.11
N VAL A 10 6.81 16.45 9.96
CA VAL A 10 5.36 16.29 10.21
C VAL A 10 5.15 15.03 11.05
N GLY A 11 4.32 15.11 12.09
CA GLY A 11 4.04 13.97 12.97
C GLY A 11 5.28 13.36 13.64
N GLY A 12 6.34 14.15 13.84
CA GLY A 12 7.61 13.70 14.43
C GLY A 12 8.66 13.19 13.42
N PHE A 13 8.29 12.92 12.17
CA PHE A 13 9.18 12.37 11.14
C PHE A 13 9.64 13.43 10.14
N TRP A 14 10.90 13.33 9.70
CA TRP A 14 11.45 14.18 8.64
C TRP A 14 11.15 13.59 7.26
N PHE A 15 10.59 14.42 6.38
CA PHE A 15 10.27 14.05 5.01
C PHE A 15 11.52 14.11 4.13
N PRO A 16 11.50 13.45 2.95
CA PRO A 16 12.58 13.53 1.98
C PRO A 16 12.95 14.97 1.62
N ARG A 17 14.20 15.16 1.17
CA ARG A 17 14.72 16.46 0.72
C ARG A 17 13.88 16.98 -0.45
N GLN A 18 13.47 18.24 -0.38
CA GLN A 18 12.78 18.95 -1.46
C GLN A 18 13.66 20.09 -1.98
N VAL A 19 13.80 20.17 -3.30
CA VAL A 19 14.50 21.28 -3.97
C VAL A 19 13.59 22.51 -3.93
N LEU A 20 14.12 23.61 -3.42
CA LEU A 20 13.38 24.87 -3.25
C LEU A 20 13.40 25.76 -4.48
N SER A 21 14.50 25.70 -5.23
CA SER A 21 14.74 26.57 -6.37
C SER A 21 15.60 25.84 -7.39
N THR A 22 15.34 26.10 -8.67
CA THR A 22 16.17 25.62 -9.79
C THR A 22 17.42 26.48 -9.99
N LYS A 23 17.56 27.57 -9.23
CA LYS A 23 18.72 28.48 -9.27
C LYS A 23 19.94 27.84 -8.62
N GLN A 24 21.06 27.82 -9.33
CA GLN A 24 22.31 27.28 -8.79
C GLN A 24 22.90 28.23 -7.75
N THR A 25 23.23 27.69 -6.59
CA THR A 25 23.79 28.44 -5.46
C THR A 25 25.28 28.14 -5.26
N GLY A 26 26.03 29.12 -4.77
CA GLY A 26 27.38 28.94 -4.26
C GLY A 26 27.39 28.61 -2.75
N PRO A 27 28.53 28.75 -2.04
CA PRO A 27 28.54 28.72 -0.59
C PRO A 27 27.82 29.95 -0.03
N ALA A 28 26.55 29.78 0.33
CA ALA A 28 25.72 30.83 0.91
C ALA A 28 25.07 30.34 2.21
N THR A 29 24.88 31.25 3.17
CA THR A 29 24.06 31.00 4.36
C THR A 29 22.65 31.49 4.10
N PRO A 30 21.66 30.58 3.92
CA PRO A 30 20.27 31.00 3.77
C PRO A 30 19.72 31.56 5.09
N GLY A 31 18.69 32.40 4.96
CA GLY A 31 17.85 32.85 6.05
C GLY A 31 16.50 32.15 5.99
N ILE A 32 15.91 31.87 7.16
CA ILE A 32 14.56 31.31 7.29
C ILE A 32 13.84 32.02 8.43
N ALA A 33 12.58 32.39 8.22
CA ALA A 33 11.71 32.94 9.24
C ALA A 33 10.31 32.37 9.11
N VAL A 34 9.56 32.40 10.21
CA VAL A 34 8.15 32.03 10.25
C VAL A 34 7.35 33.26 10.66
N GLY A 35 6.38 33.65 9.83
CA GLY A 35 5.46 34.75 10.14
C GLY A 35 4.37 34.36 11.13
N ALA A 36 3.66 35.35 11.68
CA ALA A 36 2.49 35.14 12.55
C ALA A 36 1.34 34.37 11.86
N ASP A 37 1.37 34.29 10.52
CA ASP A 37 0.47 33.50 9.68
C ASP A 37 0.88 32.01 9.53
N ASN A 38 1.89 31.57 10.29
CA ASN A 38 2.52 30.24 10.24
C ASN A 38 3.20 29.89 8.90
N ARG A 39 3.56 30.87 8.08
CA ARG A 39 4.25 30.61 6.81
C ARG A 39 5.74 30.71 6.93
N VAL A 40 6.43 29.88 6.14
CA VAL A 40 7.88 29.81 6.11
C VAL A 40 8.39 30.68 4.97
N HIS A 41 9.25 31.64 5.29
CA HIS A 41 9.89 32.55 4.37
C HIS A 41 11.38 32.22 4.30
N VAL A 42 11.95 32.22 3.11
CA VAL A 42 13.38 31.95 2.91
C VAL A 42 14.02 33.02 2.04
N VAL A 43 15.25 33.35 2.40
CA VAL A 43 16.16 34.16 1.57
C VAL A 43 17.45 33.41 1.34
N TYR A 44 18.00 33.53 0.14
CA TYR A 44 19.23 32.84 -0.23
C TYR A 44 19.95 33.59 -1.35
N ASN A 45 21.26 33.40 -1.42
CA ASN A 45 22.07 33.92 -2.53
C ASN A 45 22.22 32.83 -3.61
N ALA A 46 21.93 33.17 -4.86
CA ALA A 46 22.13 32.31 -6.02
C ALA A 46 22.43 33.17 -7.25
N GLU A 47 23.35 32.70 -8.10
CA GLU A 47 23.74 33.41 -9.34
C GLU A 47 24.21 34.87 -9.10
N GLY A 48 24.80 35.17 -7.93
CA GLY A 48 25.28 36.51 -7.58
C GLY A 48 24.19 37.49 -7.11
N GLN A 49 22.97 37.00 -6.84
CA GLN A 49 21.83 37.79 -6.39
C GLN A 49 21.14 37.17 -5.17
N ASN A 50 20.55 38.00 -4.32
CA ASN A 50 19.70 37.53 -3.23
C ASN A 50 18.25 37.36 -3.71
N TRP A 51 17.68 36.21 -3.38
CA TRP A 51 16.35 35.78 -3.76
C TRP A 51 15.48 35.57 -2.52
N TYR A 52 14.20 35.85 -2.67
CA TYR A 52 13.15 35.59 -1.69
C TYR A 52 12.16 34.57 -2.25
N GLN A 53 11.78 33.61 -1.42
CA GLN A 53 10.66 32.70 -1.67
C GLN A 53 9.89 32.45 -0.37
N ARG A 54 8.63 32.06 -0.49
CA ARG A 54 7.82 31.62 0.65
C ARG A 54 7.08 30.33 0.34
N TRP A 55 6.72 29.60 1.39
CA TRP A 55 5.85 28.43 1.28
C TRP A 55 4.38 28.89 1.30
N ASN A 56 3.66 28.68 0.19
CA ASN A 56 2.25 29.10 0.06
C ASN A 56 1.25 28.09 0.65
N GLY A 57 1.71 27.09 1.40
CA GLY A 57 0.87 25.98 1.90
C GLY A 57 0.92 24.72 1.02
N SER A 58 1.25 24.85 -0.26
CA SER A 58 1.27 23.74 -1.24
C SER A 58 2.57 23.59 -2.01
N SER A 59 3.21 24.71 -2.34
CA SER A 59 4.48 24.79 -3.06
C SER A 59 5.28 26.01 -2.58
N TRP A 60 6.57 26.03 -2.93
CA TRP A 60 7.34 27.27 -2.87
C TRP A 60 6.88 28.20 -4.00
N THR A 61 6.79 29.48 -3.72
CA THR A 61 6.56 30.51 -4.75
C THR A 61 7.75 30.61 -5.68
N GLU A 62 7.55 31.13 -6.89
CA GLU A 62 8.66 31.49 -7.79
C GLU A 62 9.67 32.42 -7.09
N PRO A 63 10.98 32.30 -7.40
CA PRO A 63 12.02 33.18 -6.87
C PRO A 63 11.75 34.65 -7.19
N VAL A 64 11.63 35.48 -6.16
CA VAL A 64 11.56 36.93 -6.30
C VAL A 64 12.93 37.52 -6.04
N ALA A 65 13.46 38.26 -7.02
CA ALA A 65 14.71 39.00 -6.86
C ALA A 65 14.55 40.10 -5.79
N LEU A 66 15.45 40.14 -4.81
CA LEU A 66 15.58 41.29 -3.91
C LEU A 66 16.19 42.49 -4.65
N PRO A 67 16.00 43.73 -4.15
CA PRO A 67 16.45 44.95 -4.83
C PRO A 67 17.93 44.91 -5.22
N GLY A 68 18.26 45.53 -6.35
CA GLY A 68 19.66 45.76 -6.77
C GLY A 68 20.25 47.02 -6.15
N GLY A 69 21.40 47.47 -6.68
CA GLY A 69 22.03 48.74 -6.32
C GLY A 69 23.17 48.65 -5.31
N VAL A 70 23.36 47.48 -4.68
CA VAL A 70 24.52 47.18 -3.83
C VAL A 70 25.22 45.95 -4.39
N ALA A 71 26.52 46.06 -4.64
CA ALA A 71 27.31 44.96 -5.17
C ALA A 71 27.67 43.96 -4.05
N ASN A 72 27.79 42.68 -4.43
CA ASN A 72 28.31 41.61 -3.57
C ASN A 72 27.55 41.41 -2.26
N LEU A 73 26.21 41.49 -2.27
CA LEU A 73 25.43 41.14 -1.09
C LEU A 73 25.49 39.63 -0.81
N LEU A 74 25.90 39.27 0.39
CA LEU A 74 26.13 37.92 0.88
C LEU A 74 25.32 37.68 2.16
N ARG A 75 25.17 36.38 2.48
CA ARG A 75 24.64 35.87 3.75
C ARG A 75 23.31 36.49 4.20
N PRO A 76 22.27 36.50 3.34
CA PRO A 76 21.02 37.13 3.69
C PRO A 76 20.34 36.43 4.88
N LYS A 77 19.79 37.22 5.80
CA LYS A 77 18.91 36.79 6.91
C LYS A 77 17.58 37.50 6.83
N ILE A 78 16.54 36.89 7.38
CA ILE A 78 15.17 37.37 7.29
C ILE A 78 14.47 37.27 8.64
N ALA A 79 13.66 38.27 8.95
CA ALA A 79 12.61 38.24 9.99
C ALA A 79 11.28 38.66 9.37
N VAL A 80 10.18 38.29 10.00
CA VAL A 80 8.81 38.65 9.57
C VAL A 80 8.12 39.32 10.74
N ASP A 81 7.49 40.46 10.50
CA ASP A 81 6.73 41.18 11.52
C ASP A 81 5.32 40.61 11.74
N ASP A 82 4.61 41.12 12.74
CA ASP A 82 3.24 40.70 13.09
C ASP A 82 2.20 40.98 11.97
N TYR A 83 2.57 41.78 10.97
CA TYR A 83 1.75 42.11 9.81
C TYR A 83 2.10 41.25 8.58
N GLY A 84 3.07 40.35 8.69
CA GLY A 84 3.52 39.47 7.60
C GLY A 84 4.53 40.11 6.65
N PHE A 85 5.04 41.31 6.97
CA PHE A 85 6.08 41.96 6.17
C PHE A 85 7.46 41.43 6.54
N CYS A 86 8.26 41.24 5.50
CA CYS A 86 9.60 40.70 5.59
C CYS A 86 10.62 41.83 5.79
N HIS A 87 11.59 41.55 6.66
CA HIS A 87 12.74 42.39 6.94
C HIS A 87 13.98 41.56 6.63
N VAL A 88 14.82 42.04 5.71
CA VAL A 88 15.98 41.30 5.24
C VAL A 88 17.23 42.10 5.49
N VAL A 89 18.25 41.43 6.02
CA VAL A 89 19.61 41.96 6.14
C VAL A 89 20.59 41.11 5.34
N ALA A 90 21.62 41.74 4.82
CA ALA A 90 22.72 41.08 4.14
C ALA A 90 23.99 41.91 4.32
N ASP A 91 25.16 41.28 4.33
CA ASP A 91 26.43 41.99 4.33
C ASP A 91 26.99 42.09 2.90
N ASN A 92 27.93 43.00 2.65
CA ASN A 92 28.67 43.04 1.39
C ASN A 92 30.19 42.85 1.56
N SER A 93 30.58 42.15 2.63
CA SER A 93 31.98 41.97 3.00
C SER A 93 32.79 41.35 1.87
N SER A 94 33.79 42.10 1.39
CA SER A 94 34.74 41.67 0.38
C SER A 94 36.16 42.05 0.82
N TYR A 95 37.08 41.07 0.81
CA TYR A 95 38.48 41.25 1.19
C TYR A 95 38.70 41.95 2.56
N GLY A 96 37.82 41.70 3.53
CA GLY A 96 37.95 42.26 4.87
C GLY A 96 37.44 43.70 5.02
N VAL A 97 36.60 44.18 4.09
CA VAL A 97 35.87 45.44 4.19
C VAL A 97 34.42 45.20 3.77
N GLY A 98 33.45 45.69 4.56
CA GLY A 98 32.04 45.38 4.37
C GLY A 98 31.13 46.14 5.30
N GLU A 99 29.86 46.21 4.91
CA GLU A 99 28.78 46.88 5.63
C GLU A 99 27.55 45.96 5.71
N ILE A 100 26.70 46.17 6.71
CA ILE A 100 25.38 45.54 6.83
C ILE A 100 24.32 46.41 6.15
N TRP A 101 23.56 45.77 5.27
CA TRP A 101 22.49 46.39 4.50
C TRP A 101 21.13 45.83 4.90
N TYR A 102 20.11 46.67 4.89
CA TYR A 102 18.74 46.34 5.26
C TYR A 102 17.74 46.71 4.15
N THR A 103 16.74 45.85 3.91
CA THR A 103 15.58 46.11 3.05
C THR A 103 14.30 45.53 3.68
N THR A 104 13.13 46.09 3.36
CA THR A 104 11.84 45.58 3.82
C THR A 104 10.76 45.75 2.75
N ASN A 105 9.72 44.93 2.79
CA ASN A 105 8.54 45.08 1.94
C ASN A 105 7.32 45.67 2.66
N SER A 106 7.52 46.33 3.81
CA SER A 106 6.45 46.87 4.66
C SER A 106 5.52 47.90 4.00
N SER A 107 5.94 48.49 2.88
CA SER A 107 5.11 49.40 2.07
C SER A 107 4.38 48.70 0.90
N GLY A 108 4.38 47.37 0.87
CA GLY A 108 3.82 46.57 -0.23
C GLY A 108 4.80 46.25 -1.36
N SER A 109 6.04 46.76 -1.30
CA SER A 109 7.13 46.48 -2.24
C SER A 109 8.47 46.58 -1.53
N TRP A 110 9.47 45.82 -1.98
CA TRP A 110 10.82 45.88 -1.40
C TRP A 110 11.43 47.28 -1.52
N SER A 111 11.90 47.83 -0.39
CA SER A 111 12.59 49.11 -0.32
C SER A 111 14.00 49.03 -0.90
N PRO A 112 14.60 50.14 -1.37
CA PRO A 112 16.04 50.18 -1.60
C PRO A 112 16.83 49.74 -0.37
N TRP A 113 18.03 49.21 -0.59
CA TRP A 113 18.93 48.83 0.51
C TRP A 113 19.42 50.07 1.27
N VAL A 114 19.40 49.98 2.59
CA VAL A 114 19.89 51.00 3.51
C VAL A 114 21.11 50.45 4.25
N ASN A 115 22.24 51.17 4.24
CA ASN A 115 23.39 50.80 5.07
C ASN A 115 23.06 51.10 6.54
N ILE A 116 23.08 50.08 7.39
CA ILE A 116 22.71 50.18 8.82
C ILE A 116 23.90 50.03 9.77
N SER A 117 25.05 49.47 9.33
CA SER A 117 26.28 49.50 10.13
C SER A 117 26.94 50.88 10.06
N ASN A 118 27.00 51.45 8.84
CA ASN A 118 27.56 52.76 8.55
C ASN A 118 28.93 53.01 9.21
N THR A 119 29.84 52.06 9.02
CA THR A 119 31.20 52.04 9.59
C THR A 119 32.25 51.98 8.48
N PRO A 120 32.45 53.07 7.71
CA PRO A 120 33.26 53.04 6.50
C PRO A 120 34.69 52.54 6.73
N GLY A 121 35.13 51.61 5.88
CA GLY A 121 36.48 51.04 5.94
C GLY A 121 36.67 49.96 7.01
N SER A 122 35.61 49.61 7.75
CA SER A 122 35.56 48.45 8.63
C SER A 122 35.03 47.21 7.88
N ASN A 123 34.94 46.11 8.60
CA ASN A 123 34.34 44.88 8.15
C ASN A 123 33.15 44.51 9.02
N SER A 124 31.97 44.90 8.58
CA SER A 124 30.68 44.53 9.14
C SER A 124 30.15 43.27 8.44
N LEU A 125 29.93 42.17 9.18
CA LEU A 125 29.41 40.92 8.60
C LEU A 125 28.66 40.02 9.61
N TYR A 126 28.16 38.88 9.12
CA TYR A 126 27.43 37.87 9.91
C TYR A 126 26.26 38.46 10.69
N ALA A 127 25.49 39.34 10.04
CA ALA A 127 24.29 39.87 10.65
C ALA A 127 23.28 38.75 10.94
N ASP A 128 22.52 38.92 12.02
CA ASP A 128 21.30 38.18 12.31
C ASP A 128 20.18 39.16 12.65
N ILE A 129 18.94 38.74 12.42
CA ILE A 129 17.77 39.61 12.53
C ILE A 129 16.63 38.88 13.24
N SER A 130 15.92 39.61 14.10
CA SER A 130 14.69 39.16 14.72
C SER A 130 13.67 40.30 14.73
N CYS A 131 12.39 39.95 14.72
CA CYS A 131 11.30 40.89 14.90
C CYS A 131 10.30 40.31 15.91
N ASP A 132 10.00 41.08 16.93
CA ASP A 132 9.00 40.76 17.95
C ASP A 132 8.47 42.05 18.60
N GLY A 133 7.21 42.05 19.04
CA GLY A 133 6.60 43.19 19.73
C GLY A 133 6.66 44.51 18.94
N GLY A 134 6.61 44.45 17.61
CA GLY A 134 6.72 45.61 16.73
C GLY A 134 8.12 46.24 16.67
N ILE A 135 9.16 45.53 17.10
CA ILE A 135 10.56 45.98 17.05
C ILE A 135 11.36 45.03 16.17
N VAL A 136 12.03 45.56 15.16
CA VAL A 136 13.05 44.84 14.40
C VAL A 136 14.40 45.10 15.06
N THR A 137 15.09 44.02 15.44
CA THR A 137 16.45 44.08 16.00
C THR A 137 17.41 43.37 15.06
N VAL A 138 18.52 44.03 14.73
CA VAL A 138 19.61 43.46 13.94
C VAL A 138 20.87 43.45 14.79
N VAL A 139 21.57 42.33 14.81
CA VAL A 139 22.90 42.17 15.44
C VAL A 139 23.93 41.82 14.38
N TRP A 140 25.19 42.24 14.52
CA TRP A 140 26.26 41.88 13.58
C TRP A 140 27.65 41.94 14.22
N GLU A 141 28.64 41.36 13.53
CA GLU A 141 30.06 41.47 13.87
C GLU A 141 30.69 42.65 13.14
N ASP A 142 31.46 43.49 13.84
CA ASP A 142 32.19 44.63 13.25
C ASP A 142 33.59 44.78 13.88
N ASN A 143 34.58 45.17 13.09
CA ASN A 143 35.95 45.47 13.53
C ASN A 143 36.25 46.99 13.63
N ALA A 144 35.25 47.85 13.51
CA ALA A 144 35.35 49.29 13.71
C ALA A 144 35.65 49.62 15.18
N ASN A 145 36.69 50.45 15.38
CA ASN A 145 37.17 51.08 16.61
C ASN A 145 38.10 50.29 17.55
N GLN A 146 39.41 50.44 17.27
CA GLN A 146 40.47 51.06 18.10
C GLN A 146 40.66 50.68 19.60
N VAL A 147 39.98 49.67 20.14
CA VAL A 147 40.23 49.16 21.53
C VAL A 147 40.62 47.67 21.54
N GLY A 148 40.63 47.01 20.38
CA GLY A 148 41.29 45.74 20.15
C GLY A 148 42.03 45.83 18.83
N GLY A 149 43.31 45.42 18.81
CA GLY A 149 44.13 45.47 17.60
C GLY A 149 43.53 44.70 16.42
N THR A 150 44.20 44.82 15.27
CA THR A 150 43.89 44.11 14.02
C THR A 150 43.43 42.67 14.26
N GLY A 151 42.16 42.36 13.94
CA GLY A 151 41.61 41.01 13.95
C GLY A 151 40.57 40.68 15.03
N VAL A 152 40.18 41.62 15.90
CA VAL A 152 39.11 41.41 16.89
C VAL A 152 37.78 41.99 16.37
N PHE A 153 36.71 41.21 16.43
CA PHE A 153 35.34 41.64 16.11
C PHE A 153 34.54 41.87 17.39
N ASN A 154 33.75 42.95 17.40
CA ASN A 154 32.75 43.23 18.42
C ASN A 154 31.36 42.88 17.89
N ILE A 155 30.44 42.55 18.78
CA ILE A 155 29.02 42.39 18.45
C ILE A 155 28.31 43.73 18.64
N TRP A 156 27.69 44.22 17.58
CA TRP A 156 26.88 45.42 17.56
C TRP A 156 25.42 45.09 17.34
N TYR A 157 24.54 46.01 17.71
CA TYR A 157 23.11 45.89 17.43
C TYR A 157 22.47 47.24 17.09
N THR A 158 21.38 47.20 16.35
CA THR A 158 20.50 48.34 16.06
C THR A 158 19.05 47.91 16.09
N GLN A 159 18.13 48.86 16.27
CA GLN A 159 16.71 48.62 16.35
C GLN A 159 15.90 49.61 15.54
N ASN A 160 14.76 49.17 15.02
CA ASN A 160 13.79 50.03 14.35
C ASN A 160 12.36 49.59 14.70
N PHE A 161 11.44 50.55 14.77
CA PHE A 161 10.03 50.28 15.07
C PHE A 161 9.26 49.96 13.78
N VAL A 162 8.49 48.88 13.82
CA VAL A 162 7.52 48.53 12.77
C VAL A 162 6.37 49.53 12.83
N ARG A 163 6.15 50.27 11.74
CA ARG A 163 5.04 51.22 11.65
C ARG A 163 3.78 50.49 11.20
N SER A 164 2.67 50.69 11.92
CA SER A 164 1.37 50.15 11.52
C SER A 164 0.92 50.76 10.19
N PRO A 165 0.37 49.97 9.24
CA PRO A 165 -0.20 50.51 8.01
C PRO A 165 -1.52 51.27 8.29
N GLU A 166 -1.47 52.59 8.30
CA GLU A 166 -2.63 53.48 8.48
C GLU A 166 -3.38 53.76 7.16
N PRO A 167 -4.73 53.69 7.10
CA PRO A 167 -5.63 52.79 7.82
C PRO A 167 -5.93 51.54 6.98
N ALA A 168 -5.66 50.36 7.53
CA ALA A 168 -5.96 49.08 6.89
C ALA A 168 -7.48 48.81 6.77
N GLY A 169 -7.86 48.04 5.75
CA GLY A 169 -9.15 47.33 5.70
C GLY A 169 -8.99 45.87 6.12
N VAL A 170 -10.11 45.17 6.27
CA VAL A 170 -10.17 43.74 6.61
C VAL A 170 -10.87 43.00 5.49
N LEU A 171 -10.29 41.91 5.01
CA LEU A 171 -10.97 40.91 4.18
C LEU A 171 -11.23 39.67 5.06
N SER A 172 -12.46 39.21 5.16
CA SER A 172 -12.81 38.03 5.96
C SER A 172 -13.90 37.19 5.32
N GLY A 173 -13.96 35.90 5.66
CA GLY A 173 -15.01 35.00 5.21
C GLY A 173 -14.70 33.57 5.59
N VAL A 174 -15.37 32.62 4.96
CA VAL A 174 -15.12 31.18 5.14
C VAL A 174 -14.72 30.51 3.82
N VAL A 175 -13.89 29.47 3.91
CA VAL A 175 -13.59 28.58 2.78
C VAL A 175 -14.23 27.22 3.00
N LYS A 176 -14.99 26.77 1.99
CA LYS A 176 -15.64 25.45 1.98
C LYS A 176 -15.25 24.65 0.73
N ASP A 177 -15.38 23.33 0.82
CA ASP A 177 -15.25 22.45 -0.33
C ASP A 177 -16.56 22.27 -1.12
N GLN A 178 -16.54 21.41 -2.14
CA GLN A 178 -17.72 21.04 -2.93
C GLN A 178 -18.81 20.29 -2.15
N PHE A 179 -18.53 19.81 -0.93
CA PHE A 179 -19.46 19.12 -0.04
C PHE A 179 -19.98 20.04 1.08
N GLY A 180 -19.55 21.30 1.09
CA GLY A 180 -19.92 22.30 2.10
C GLY A 180 -19.13 22.17 3.40
N ILE A 181 -18.10 21.33 3.45
CA ILE A 181 -17.23 21.14 4.61
C ILE A 181 -16.27 22.33 4.69
N PRO A 182 -16.15 23.00 5.86
CA PRO A 182 -15.15 24.03 6.07
C PRO A 182 -13.74 23.45 6.04
N ILE A 183 -12.84 24.09 5.28
CA ILE A 183 -11.50 23.54 5.05
C ILE A 183 -10.44 24.33 5.83
N PRO A 184 -9.75 23.73 6.82
CA PRO A 184 -8.67 24.38 7.53
C PRO A 184 -7.36 24.42 6.74
N GLY A 185 -6.54 25.43 7.01
CA GLY A 185 -5.20 25.58 6.40
C GLY A 185 -5.22 25.91 4.91
N VAL A 186 -6.31 26.45 4.37
CA VAL A 186 -6.35 27.03 3.02
C VAL A 186 -5.64 28.37 3.04
N THR A 187 -4.69 28.55 2.12
CA THR A 187 -4.00 29.81 1.92
C THR A 187 -4.88 30.78 1.16
N ILE A 188 -5.26 31.88 1.83
CA ILE A 188 -5.83 33.06 1.20
C ILE A 188 -4.71 34.04 0.88
N ALA A 189 -4.65 34.55 -0.34
CA ALA A 189 -3.67 35.55 -0.76
C ALA A 189 -4.34 36.68 -1.56
N ALA A 190 -3.99 37.92 -1.24
CA ALA A 190 -4.44 39.15 -1.89
C ALA A 190 -3.23 40.07 -2.12
N GLY A 191 -2.60 39.97 -3.30
CA GLY A 191 -1.32 40.64 -3.55
C GLY A 191 -0.19 40.10 -2.65
N VAL A 192 0.46 40.97 -1.88
CA VAL A 192 1.49 40.57 -0.91
C VAL A 192 0.91 39.97 0.38
N TYR A 193 -0.34 40.34 0.70
CA TYR A 193 -1.04 39.94 1.92
C TYR A 193 -1.53 38.51 1.83
N GLU A 194 -1.43 37.79 2.93
CA GLU A 194 -1.91 36.42 3.00
C GLU A 194 -2.31 35.99 4.41
N THR A 195 -3.21 35.02 4.51
CA THR A 195 -3.64 34.40 5.78
C THR A 195 -4.10 32.98 5.51
N SER A 196 -4.21 32.16 6.54
CA SER A 196 -4.66 30.78 6.41
C SER A 196 -5.98 30.57 7.16
N THR A 197 -6.84 29.70 6.65
CA THR A 197 -8.11 29.41 7.32
C THR A 197 -7.91 28.65 8.63
N GLY A 198 -8.74 28.96 9.63
CA GLY A 198 -8.83 28.24 10.90
C GLY A 198 -9.55 26.89 10.79
N ALA A 199 -9.73 26.21 11.92
CA ALA A 199 -10.38 24.90 12.02
C ALA A 199 -11.81 24.86 11.46
N ASP A 200 -12.52 25.99 11.53
CA ASP A 200 -13.88 26.20 11.04
C ASP A 200 -13.92 26.78 9.61
N GLY A 201 -12.78 26.81 8.92
CA GLY A 201 -12.65 27.35 7.57
C GLY A 201 -12.68 28.88 7.51
N SER A 202 -12.81 29.58 8.65
CA SER A 202 -12.83 31.05 8.68
C SER A 202 -11.44 31.63 8.43
N TYR A 203 -11.38 32.79 7.78
CA TYR A 203 -10.14 33.55 7.61
C TYR A 203 -10.37 35.03 7.86
N ARG A 204 -9.29 35.72 8.25
CA ARG A 204 -9.25 37.17 8.42
C ARG A 204 -7.89 37.69 7.95
N LEU A 205 -7.93 38.63 7.02
CA LEU A 205 -6.76 39.25 6.41
C LEU A 205 -6.82 40.76 6.58
N VAL A 206 -5.81 41.36 7.18
CA VAL A 206 -5.66 42.82 7.28
C VAL A 206 -4.76 43.28 6.15
N LEU A 207 -5.22 44.25 5.37
CA LEU A 207 -4.52 44.72 4.17
C LEU A 207 -4.83 46.19 3.88
N SER A 208 -3.93 46.87 3.19
CA SER A 208 -4.17 48.25 2.76
C SER A 208 -5.44 48.37 1.91
N PRO A 209 -6.08 49.55 1.89
CA PRO A 209 -7.18 49.82 0.96
C PRO A 209 -6.71 49.69 -0.49
N GLY A 210 -7.50 49.03 -1.33
CA GLY A 210 -7.12 48.75 -2.71
C GLY A 210 -8.03 47.73 -3.38
N GLU A 211 -7.74 47.46 -4.65
CA GLU A 211 -8.41 46.41 -5.43
C GLU A 211 -7.44 45.23 -5.60
N TYR A 212 -7.90 44.02 -5.26
CA TYR A 212 -7.08 42.83 -5.17
C TYR A 212 -7.63 41.69 -6.02
N CYS A 213 -6.73 40.86 -6.55
CA CYS A 213 -7.04 39.52 -7.01
C CYS A 213 -6.81 38.56 -5.84
N VAL A 214 -7.90 38.01 -5.30
CA VAL A 214 -7.86 37.15 -4.10
C VAL A 214 -7.85 35.69 -4.54
N SER A 215 -6.93 34.88 -4.01
CA SER A 215 -6.85 33.45 -4.31
C SER A 215 -6.90 32.60 -3.05
N ALA A 216 -7.57 31.44 -3.14
CA ALA A 216 -7.64 30.39 -2.14
C ALA A 216 -6.95 29.13 -2.67
N ASN A 217 -5.88 28.68 -2.04
CA ASN A 217 -5.09 27.54 -2.51
C ASN A 217 -4.73 26.59 -1.35
N LYS A 218 -4.83 25.28 -1.57
CA LYS A 218 -4.39 24.24 -0.63
C LYS A 218 -3.91 23.03 -1.43
N LEU A 219 -2.88 22.34 -0.94
CA LEU A 219 -2.37 21.14 -1.58
C LEU A 219 -3.47 20.07 -1.65
N TYR A 220 -3.61 19.40 -2.80
CA TYR A 220 -4.68 18.41 -3.09
C TYR A 220 -6.10 19.00 -3.17
N TYR A 221 -6.17 20.30 -3.46
CA TYR A 221 -7.38 20.97 -3.85
C TYR A 221 -7.12 21.76 -5.13
N VAL A 222 -8.15 21.86 -5.97
CA VAL A 222 -8.19 22.89 -7.01
C VAL A 222 -8.60 24.19 -6.34
N GLY A 223 -7.72 25.19 -6.40
CA GLY A 223 -7.94 26.51 -5.81
C GLY A 223 -8.94 27.37 -6.59
N GLN A 224 -9.34 28.50 -5.99
CA GLN A 224 -10.17 29.52 -6.62
C GLN A 224 -9.45 30.86 -6.63
N THR A 225 -9.66 31.66 -7.68
CA THR A 225 -9.21 33.04 -7.75
C THR A 225 -10.38 33.95 -8.10
N VAL A 226 -10.56 35.02 -7.32
CA VAL A 226 -11.60 36.04 -7.48
C VAL A 226 -10.92 37.38 -7.78
N PRO A 227 -11.06 37.92 -9.01
CA PRO A 227 -10.48 39.21 -9.36
C PRO A 227 -11.30 40.38 -8.80
N ASN A 228 -10.68 41.57 -8.78
CA ASN A 228 -11.33 42.87 -8.54
C ASN A 228 -12.05 43.00 -7.17
N VAL A 229 -11.54 42.36 -6.13
CA VAL A 229 -12.05 42.48 -4.76
C VAL A 229 -11.58 43.80 -4.16
N ARG A 230 -12.52 44.70 -3.87
CA ARG A 230 -12.20 46.00 -3.26
C ARG A 230 -12.21 45.95 -1.74
N VAL A 231 -11.16 46.51 -1.15
CA VAL A 231 -10.99 46.70 0.29
C VAL A 231 -10.90 48.19 0.57
N TYR A 232 -11.70 48.68 1.52
CA TYR A 232 -11.72 50.08 1.93
C TYR A 232 -11.10 50.25 3.32
N ALA A 233 -10.54 51.43 3.58
CA ALA A 233 -9.97 51.79 4.87
C ALA A 233 -11.01 51.66 5.99
N ASN A 234 -10.61 51.07 7.12
CA ASN A 234 -11.44 50.91 8.32
C ASN A 234 -12.76 50.16 8.08
N GLN A 235 -12.85 49.35 7.03
CA GLN A 235 -14.01 48.52 6.71
C GLN A 235 -13.65 47.04 6.64
N THR A 236 -14.66 46.19 6.82
CA THR A 236 -14.55 44.74 6.57
C THR A 236 -15.27 44.39 5.28
N THR A 237 -14.53 43.88 4.29
CA THR A 237 -15.06 43.25 3.09
C THR A 237 -15.27 41.76 3.39
N SER A 238 -16.52 41.29 3.24
CA SER A 238 -16.84 39.87 3.37
C SER A 238 -16.68 39.15 2.03
N LEU A 239 -15.97 38.02 2.01
CA LEU A 239 -15.81 37.19 0.81
C LEU A 239 -15.69 35.72 1.20
N ASP A 240 -16.68 34.92 0.83
CA ASP A 240 -16.57 33.46 0.96
C ASP A 240 -15.92 32.88 -0.29
N LEU A 241 -15.08 31.85 -0.10
CA LEU A 241 -14.32 31.21 -1.16
C LEU A 241 -14.59 29.70 -1.16
N PHE A 242 -14.33 29.07 -2.29
CA PHE A 242 -14.54 27.66 -2.51
C PHE A 242 -13.27 27.03 -3.06
N VAL A 243 -12.94 25.85 -2.56
CA VAL A 243 -11.90 24.99 -3.12
C VAL A 243 -12.53 23.66 -3.51
N THR A 244 -11.97 22.94 -4.48
CA THR A 244 -12.48 21.60 -4.83
C THR A 244 -11.48 20.55 -4.40
N ALA A 245 -11.85 19.73 -3.41
CA ALA A 245 -11.01 18.62 -2.97
C ALA A 245 -10.77 17.65 -4.12
N THR A 246 -9.54 17.15 -4.24
CA THR A 246 -9.20 16.03 -5.13
C THR A 246 -8.98 14.78 -4.28
N PRO A 247 -10.00 13.92 -4.06
CA PRO A 247 -9.84 12.69 -3.27
C PRO A 247 -8.77 11.77 -3.86
N PRO A 248 -8.25 10.80 -3.08
CA PRO A 248 -7.35 9.80 -3.64
C PRO A 248 -8.07 8.94 -4.70
N SER A 249 -7.30 8.20 -5.50
CA SER A 249 -7.87 7.22 -6.41
C SER A 249 -8.55 6.08 -5.64
N SER A 250 -9.48 5.36 -6.28
CA SER A 250 -10.11 4.20 -5.67
C SER A 250 -9.12 3.07 -5.39
N VAL A 251 -9.46 2.26 -4.39
CA VAL A 251 -8.81 0.98 -4.11
C VAL A 251 -8.90 0.08 -5.36
N VAL A 252 -7.85 -0.70 -5.63
CA VAL A 252 -7.83 -1.67 -6.74
C VAL A 252 -7.61 -3.08 -6.23
N SER A 253 -7.96 -4.08 -7.04
CA SER A 253 -7.84 -5.51 -6.70
C SER A 253 -8.53 -5.89 -5.39
N PHE A 254 -9.66 -5.25 -5.07
CA PHE A 254 -10.44 -5.58 -3.88
C PHE A 254 -11.13 -6.93 -4.06
N THR A 255 -10.75 -7.90 -3.25
CA THR A 255 -11.21 -9.29 -3.34
C THR A 255 -11.65 -9.80 -1.96
N VAL A 256 -12.57 -10.75 -1.98
CA VAL A 256 -13.07 -11.44 -0.78
C VAL A 256 -12.93 -12.95 -1.01
N THR A 257 -12.19 -13.61 -0.13
CA THR A 257 -12.03 -15.07 -0.10
C THR A 257 -12.83 -15.62 1.08
N PRO A 258 -14.00 -16.24 0.85
CA PRO A 258 -14.81 -16.82 1.91
C PRO A 258 -14.20 -18.11 2.46
N SER A 259 -14.48 -18.38 3.73
CA SER A 259 -14.25 -19.68 4.37
C SER A 259 -15.26 -19.89 5.50
N ASP A 260 -15.02 -20.85 6.39
CA ASP A 260 -15.94 -21.18 7.47
C ASP A 260 -16.09 -20.04 8.47
N GLY A 261 -17.24 -19.36 8.45
CA GLY A 261 -17.58 -18.25 9.34
C GLY A 261 -16.70 -17.00 9.17
N VAL A 262 -16.01 -16.88 8.03
CA VAL A 262 -15.06 -15.79 7.78
C VAL A 262 -15.05 -15.37 6.31
N ASN A 263 -14.86 -14.08 6.09
CA ASN A 263 -14.49 -13.50 4.79
C ASN A 263 -13.12 -12.84 4.93
N ARG A 264 -12.17 -13.23 4.10
CA ARG A 264 -10.82 -12.64 4.06
C ARG A 264 -10.72 -11.64 2.93
N LEU A 265 -10.55 -10.38 3.28
CA LEU A 265 -10.50 -9.27 2.36
C LEU A 265 -9.04 -8.94 2.01
N SER A 266 -8.77 -8.66 0.75
CA SER A 266 -7.45 -8.19 0.29
C SER A 266 -7.62 -7.10 -0.76
N TRP A 267 -6.76 -6.10 -0.73
CA TRP A 267 -6.77 -5.00 -1.70
C TRP A 267 -5.41 -4.34 -1.86
N ILE A 268 -5.32 -3.45 -2.87
CA ILE A 268 -4.17 -2.59 -3.11
C ILE A 268 -4.62 -1.14 -2.95
N ASN A 269 -3.96 -0.41 -2.05
CA ASN A 269 -4.20 1.00 -1.80
C ASN A 269 -3.75 1.85 -3.00
N PRO A 270 -4.43 2.98 -3.30
CA PRO A 270 -4.03 3.87 -4.36
C PRO A 270 -2.62 4.44 -4.12
N SER A 271 -1.88 4.74 -5.20
CA SER A 271 -0.56 5.39 -5.14
C SER A 271 -0.64 6.92 -5.03
N SER A 272 -1.85 7.48 -4.92
CA SER A 272 -2.09 8.92 -4.79
C SER A 272 -1.34 9.48 -3.58
N ALA A 273 -0.62 10.59 -3.77
CA ALA A 273 0.22 11.18 -2.72
C ALA A 273 -0.58 11.69 -1.51
N ASN A 274 -1.88 11.94 -1.67
CA ASN A 274 -2.80 12.33 -0.60
C ASN A 274 -3.48 11.15 0.11
N PHE A 275 -3.23 9.91 -0.30
CA PHE A 275 -3.81 8.73 0.36
C PHE A 275 -3.34 8.63 1.82
N THR A 276 -4.30 8.38 2.72
CA THR A 276 -4.05 8.22 4.16
C THR A 276 -4.53 6.87 4.70
N GLY A 277 -5.67 6.37 4.21
CA GLY A 277 -6.20 5.08 4.66
C GLY A 277 -7.39 4.57 3.85
N THR A 278 -7.84 3.37 4.20
CA THR A 278 -9.00 2.71 3.60
C THR A 278 -10.01 2.31 4.66
N VAL A 279 -11.25 2.76 4.47
CA VAL A 279 -12.42 2.32 5.25
C VAL A 279 -13.12 1.19 4.51
N ILE A 280 -13.41 0.11 5.24
CA ILE A 280 -14.22 -1.01 4.75
C ILE A 280 -15.59 -0.96 5.44
N GLN A 281 -16.64 -0.91 4.62
CA GLN A 281 -18.03 -1.02 5.04
C GLN A 281 -18.63 -2.36 4.63
N CYS A 282 -19.62 -2.85 5.40
CA CYS A 282 -20.30 -4.11 5.12
C CYS A 282 -21.82 -4.03 5.33
N LYS A 283 -22.57 -4.74 4.47
CA LYS A 283 -24.03 -4.94 4.55
C LYS A 283 -24.41 -6.36 4.10
N GLU A 284 -25.57 -6.84 4.55
CA GLU A 284 -26.15 -8.13 4.11
C GLU A 284 -27.18 -7.97 2.97
N THR A 285 -27.61 -6.74 2.65
CA THR A 285 -28.73 -6.47 1.73
C THR A 285 -28.32 -5.87 0.37
N GLY A 286 -27.04 -5.59 0.17
CA GLY A 286 -26.49 -4.96 -1.03
C GLY A 286 -25.21 -4.18 -0.71
N PHE A 287 -24.50 -3.69 -1.74
CA PHE A 287 -23.26 -2.95 -1.52
C PHE A 287 -23.49 -1.63 -0.75
N PRO A 288 -22.65 -1.33 0.26
CA PRO A 288 -22.64 -0.01 0.88
C PRO A 288 -22.34 1.10 -0.13
N VAL A 289 -23.12 2.18 -0.14
CA VAL A 289 -22.98 3.26 -1.15
C VAL A 289 -22.18 4.48 -0.68
N SER A 290 -21.89 4.56 0.63
CA SER A 290 -21.10 5.65 1.19
C SER A 290 -20.21 5.15 2.35
N PRO A 291 -19.19 5.94 2.75
CA PRO A 291 -18.33 5.62 3.88
C PRO A 291 -19.04 5.50 5.22
N ASP A 292 -20.33 5.84 5.34
CA ASP A 292 -21.16 5.70 6.55
C ASP A 292 -22.40 4.81 6.34
N ASP A 293 -22.53 4.17 5.17
CA ASP A 293 -23.59 3.19 4.90
C ASP A 293 -23.16 1.80 5.39
N GLY A 294 -23.96 1.17 6.25
CA GLY A 294 -23.67 -0.16 6.80
C GLY A 294 -22.80 -0.17 8.06
N ILE A 295 -22.20 -1.34 8.33
CA ILE A 295 -21.35 -1.57 9.51
C ILE A 295 -19.89 -1.38 9.12
N ARG A 296 -19.20 -0.47 9.83
CA ARG A 296 -17.77 -0.22 9.62
C ARG A 296 -16.98 -1.40 10.17
N ILE A 297 -16.33 -2.13 9.27
CA ILE A 297 -15.52 -3.30 9.60
C ILE A 297 -14.13 -2.89 10.05
N CYS A 298 -13.50 -1.95 9.33
CA CYS A 298 -12.23 -1.37 9.74
C CYS A 298 -11.97 -0.02 9.07
N ASN A 299 -11.03 0.74 9.64
CA ASN A 299 -10.32 1.82 8.96
C ASN A 299 -8.82 1.55 9.09
N ARG A 300 -8.12 1.37 7.98
CA ARG A 300 -6.70 1.00 7.97
C ARG A 300 -5.86 2.11 7.36
N LEU A 301 -5.04 2.74 8.20
CA LEU A 301 -4.03 3.70 7.74
C LEU A 301 -2.88 2.91 7.10
N ALA A 302 -2.41 3.38 5.94
CA ALA A 302 -1.39 2.67 5.18
C ALA A 302 -0.61 3.62 4.25
N LEU A 303 0.51 3.13 3.72
CA LEU A 303 1.29 3.88 2.73
C LEU A 303 0.64 3.79 1.34
N PRO A 304 0.78 4.83 0.50
CA PRO A 304 0.32 4.79 -0.88
C PRO A 304 0.89 3.59 -1.65
N GLY A 305 0.04 2.89 -2.41
CA GLY A 305 0.42 1.73 -3.24
C GLY A 305 0.66 0.42 -2.47
N SER A 306 0.47 0.38 -1.15
CA SER A 306 0.66 -0.85 -0.37
C SER A 306 -0.46 -1.87 -0.59
N VAL A 307 -0.12 -3.17 -0.49
CA VAL A 307 -1.12 -4.24 -0.35
C VAL A 307 -1.60 -4.25 1.10
N ASP A 308 -2.90 -4.44 1.32
CA ASP A 308 -3.47 -4.56 2.66
C ASP A 308 -4.59 -5.62 2.70
N SER A 309 -4.96 -6.05 3.90
CA SER A 309 -5.94 -7.12 4.13
C SER A 309 -6.65 -7.01 5.47
N PHE A 310 -7.79 -7.69 5.58
CA PHE A 310 -8.56 -7.80 6.82
C PHE A 310 -9.33 -9.12 6.88
N GLU A 311 -9.45 -9.73 8.07
CA GLU A 311 -10.29 -10.91 8.28
C GLU A 311 -11.57 -10.53 9.01
N HIS A 312 -12.71 -10.61 8.33
CA HIS A 312 -14.03 -10.41 8.93
C HIS A 312 -14.58 -11.76 9.41
N THR A 313 -14.44 -12.02 10.72
CA THR A 313 -14.78 -13.30 11.37
C THR A 313 -16.15 -13.25 12.07
N GLY A 314 -16.62 -14.41 12.56
CA GLY A 314 -17.89 -14.51 13.29
C GLY A 314 -19.12 -14.43 12.40
N LEU A 315 -18.95 -14.65 11.09
CA LEU A 315 -20.02 -14.56 10.10
C LEU A 315 -20.85 -15.85 10.06
N ALA A 316 -22.14 -15.71 9.77
CA ALA A 316 -22.99 -16.87 9.47
C ALA A 316 -22.73 -17.39 8.05
N ASN A 317 -22.51 -18.70 7.94
CA ASN A 317 -22.38 -19.37 6.64
C ASN A 317 -23.67 -19.32 5.81
N GLY A 318 -23.52 -19.31 4.48
CA GLY A 318 -24.63 -19.28 3.52
C GLY A 318 -25.26 -17.90 3.33
N ARG A 319 -24.79 -16.87 4.05
CA ARG A 319 -25.22 -15.47 3.86
C ARG A 319 -24.23 -14.70 3.00
N THR A 320 -24.74 -13.87 2.10
CA THR A 320 -23.92 -12.94 1.31
C THR A 320 -23.61 -11.69 2.13
N TYR A 321 -22.32 -11.38 2.25
CA TYR A 321 -21.85 -10.12 2.81
C TYR A 321 -21.27 -9.28 1.69
N TYR A 322 -21.82 -8.08 1.51
CA TYR A 322 -21.42 -7.12 0.52
C TYR A 322 -20.50 -6.09 1.16
N TYR A 323 -19.34 -5.86 0.55
CA TYR A 323 -18.32 -4.94 1.04
C TYR A 323 -18.08 -3.80 0.07
N ALA A 324 -17.80 -2.62 0.63
CA ALA A 324 -17.31 -1.47 -0.11
C ALA A 324 -16.04 -0.94 0.56
N ALA A 325 -14.98 -0.74 -0.22
CA ALA A 325 -13.72 -0.17 0.22
C ALA A 325 -13.60 1.27 -0.28
N PHE A 326 -13.43 2.23 0.64
CA PHE A 326 -13.29 3.64 0.34
C PHE A 326 -11.90 4.11 0.77
N ALA A 327 -11.04 4.46 -0.19
CA ALA A 327 -9.79 5.15 0.10
C ALA A 327 -10.08 6.60 0.52
N HIS A 328 -9.31 7.16 1.43
CA HIS A 328 -9.50 8.53 1.90
C HIS A 328 -8.17 9.26 2.16
N ASP A 329 -8.25 10.59 2.15
CA ASP A 329 -7.15 11.48 2.54
C ASP A 329 -7.21 11.86 4.03
N SER A 330 -6.32 12.76 4.47
CA SER A 330 -6.23 13.21 5.85
C SER A 330 -7.32 14.21 6.25
N ASP A 331 -7.96 14.85 5.26
CA ASP A 331 -9.03 15.82 5.49
C ASP A 331 -10.42 15.15 5.46
N GLY A 332 -10.50 13.85 5.17
CA GLY A 332 -11.73 13.07 5.20
C GLY A 332 -12.49 12.99 3.88
N HIS A 333 -11.83 13.27 2.75
CA HIS A 333 -12.45 13.06 1.43
C HIS A 333 -12.25 11.63 0.96
N PHE A 334 -13.32 11.03 0.44
CA PHE A 334 -13.34 9.63 0.04
C PHE A 334 -13.36 9.46 -1.48
N ALA A 335 -12.61 8.48 -1.95
CA ALA A 335 -12.69 7.97 -3.32
C ALA A 335 -14.02 7.24 -3.56
N PRO A 336 -14.45 7.08 -4.83
CA PRO A 336 -15.51 6.14 -5.18
C PRO A 336 -15.18 4.72 -4.67
N PRO A 337 -16.19 3.93 -4.25
CA PRO A 337 -15.98 2.62 -3.67
C PRO A 337 -15.47 1.58 -4.66
N ALA A 338 -14.63 0.66 -4.16
CA ALA A 338 -14.43 -0.64 -4.77
C ALA A 338 -15.34 -1.68 -4.09
N TYR A 339 -15.97 -2.54 -4.88
CA TYR A 339 -16.96 -3.51 -4.39
C TYR A 339 -16.46 -4.95 -4.48
N ALA A 340 -16.75 -5.74 -3.45
CA ALA A 340 -16.56 -7.18 -3.46
C ALA A 340 -17.56 -7.83 -2.49
N CYS A 341 -17.98 -9.07 -2.75
CA CYS A 341 -18.87 -9.80 -1.84
C CYS A 341 -18.36 -11.21 -1.64
N GLY A 342 -18.75 -11.82 -0.52
CA GLY A 342 -18.39 -13.19 -0.19
C GLY A 342 -19.49 -13.88 0.60
N VAL A 343 -19.65 -15.18 0.36
CA VAL A 343 -20.57 -16.05 1.09
C VAL A 343 -19.73 -17.02 1.91
N PRO A 344 -19.54 -16.80 3.22
CA PRO A 344 -18.87 -17.77 4.09
C PRO A 344 -19.55 -19.13 4.01
N HIS A 345 -18.77 -20.21 3.98
CA HIS A 345 -19.26 -21.59 3.94
C HIS A 345 -18.14 -22.56 4.29
N LEU A 346 -18.52 -23.81 4.57
CA LEU A 346 -17.58 -24.91 4.71
C LEU A 346 -16.99 -25.24 3.33
N LEU A 347 -15.70 -24.93 3.14
CA LEU A 347 -15.03 -25.21 1.87
C LEU A 347 -14.95 -26.71 1.61
N SER A 348 -15.29 -27.13 0.40
CA SER A 348 -14.94 -28.46 -0.11
C SER A 348 -13.45 -28.59 -0.38
N CYS A 349 -12.95 -29.83 -0.44
CA CYS A 349 -11.59 -30.07 -0.91
C CYS A 349 -11.40 -29.61 -2.37
N PHE A 350 -12.46 -29.56 -3.18
CA PHE A 350 -12.42 -29.05 -4.54
C PHE A 350 -12.20 -27.53 -4.58
N GLU A 351 -12.98 -26.77 -3.82
CA GLU A 351 -12.86 -25.30 -3.77
C GLU A 351 -11.47 -24.88 -3.26
N ALA A 352 -10.93 -25.59 -2.26
CA ALA A 352 -9.57 -25.36 -1.80
C ALA A 352 -8.51 -25.59 -2.89
N LYS A 353 -8.78 -26.38 -3.93
CA LYS A 353 -7.85 -26.51 -5.08
C LYS A 353 -7.88 -25.30 -6.00
N LEU A 354 -9.00 -24.59 -6.07
CA LEU A 354 -9.23 -23.52 -7.04
C LEU A 354 -8.73 -22.15 -6.58
N VAL A 355 -8.36 -21.98 -5.32
CA VAL A 355 -7.79 -20.71 -4.84
C VAL A 355 -6.32 -20.57 -5.20
N PRO A 356 -5.78 -19.35 -5.39
CA PRO A 356 -4.36 -19.13 -5.68
C PRO A 356 -3.41 -19.70 -4.63
N ASP A 357 -2.16 -19.93 -5.02
CA ASP A 357 -1.11 -20.32 -4.08
C ASP A 357 -0.95 -19.27 -2.96
N ASN A 358 -0.60 -19.73 -1.76
CA ASN A 358 -0.52 -18.97 -0.52
C ASN A 358 -1.86 -18.48 0.05
N THR A 359 -3.00 -18.77 -0.59
CA THR A 359 -4.32 -18.46 -0.02
C THR A 359 -4.58 -19.31 1.22
N LEU A 360 -4.99 -18.67 2.32
CA LEU A 360 -5.40 -19.34 3.55
C LEU A 360 -6.84 -19.87 3.40
N VAL A 361 -7.03 -21.16 3.70
CA VAL A 361 -8.33 -21.85 3.67
C VAL A 361 -8.59 -22.57 4.99
N ASP A 362 -9.87 -22.66 5.38
CA ASP A 362 -10.33 -23.46 6.52
C ASP A 362 -11.02 -24.72 6.00
N LEU A 363 -10.34 -25.86 6.13
CA LEU A 363 -10.90 -27.18 5.80
C LEU A 363 -11.46 -27.80 7.06
N LYS A 364 -12.78 -27.75 7.20
CA LYS A 364 -13.51 -28.33 8.34
C LYS A 364 -14.15 -29.67 7.99
N ASN A 365 -14.21 -30.55 8.98
CA ASN A 365 -14.88 -31.85 8.92
C ASN A 365 -14.44 -32.71 7.73
N LYS A 366 -13.14 -32.74 7.44
CA LYS A 366 -12.58 -33.59 6.36
C LYS A 366 -12.20 -34.95 6.91
N VAL A 367 -12.42 -35.99 6.13
CA VAL A 367 -12.12 -37.36 6.54
C VAL A 367 -10.75 -37.76 5.99
N VAL A 368 -9.89 -38.27 6.86
CA VAL A 368 -8.56 -38.76 6.49
C VAL A 368 -8.72 -40.06 5.70
N SER A 369 -8.35 -40.03 4.42
CA SER A 369 -8.51 -41.14 3.49
C SER A 369 -7.26 -42.01 3.35
N ALA A 370 -6.09 -41.41 3.57
CA ALA A 370 -4.80 -42.09 3.59
C ALA A 370 -3.79 -41.33 4.46
N VAL A 371 -2.85 -42.09 5.05
CA VAL A 371 -1.74 -41.56 5.86
C VAL A 371 -0.45 -42.14 5.31
N PHE A 372 0.51 -41.28 4.94
CA PHE A 372 1.82 -41.68 4.41
C PHE A 372 2.93 -40.97 5.19
N PRO A 373 3.30 -41.48 6.38
CA PRO A 373 4.28 -40.82 7.25
C PRO A 373 5.65 -40.66 6.57
N ALA A 374 6.10 -41.67 5.82
CA ALA A 374 7.36 -41.63 5.07
C ALA A 374 7.39 -40.55 3.97
N LEU A 375 6.22 -40.06 3.54
CA LEU A 375 6.08 -38.99 2.54
C LEU A 375 5.73 -37.63 3.18
N GLY A 376 5.63 -37.58 4.52
CA GLY A 376 5.23 -36.38 5.25
C GLY A 376 3.88 -35.84 4.81
N CYS A 377 2.91 -36.71 4.52
CA CYS A 377 1.58 -36.27 4.12
C CYS A 377 0.44 -37.21 4.51
N ILE A 378 -0.74 -36.62 4.58
CA ILE A 378 -2.02 -37.32 4.59
C ILE A 378 -2.84 -36.87 3.38
N PHE A 379 -3.88 -37.64 3.06
CA PHE A 379 -4.93 -37.20 2.16
C PHE A 379 -6.22 -37.08 2.98
N VAL A 380 -6.90 -35.96 2.78
CA VAL A 380 -8.22 -35.73 3.36
C VAL A 380 -9.22 -35.55 2.24
N GLN A 381 -10.47 -35.90 2.49
CA GLN A 381 -11.54 -35.76 1.52
C GLN A 381 -12.84 -35.33 2.17
N ASP A 382 -13.72 -34.77 1.35
CA ASP A 382 -15.06 -34.40 1.78
C ASP A 382 -15.81 -35.65 2.29
N PRO A 383 -16.65 -35.54 3.34
CA PRO A 383 -17.36 -36.69 3.91
C PRO A 383 -18.20 -37.48 2.92
N ASP A 384 -18.75 -36.81 1.91
CA ASP A 384 -19.50 -37.41 0.82
C ASP A 384 -18.61 -38.03 -0.28
N GLY A 385 -17.29 -37.89 -0.18
CA GLY A 385 -16.32 -38.37 -1.16
C GLY A 385 -16.40 -37.64 -2.51
N ALA A 386 -16.82 -36.36 -2.53
CA ALA A 386 -16.86 -35.54 -3.74
C ALA A 386 -15.48 -35.10 -4.23
N ALA A 387 -14.60 -34.68 -3.32
CA ALA A 387 -13.22 -34.31 -3.64
C ALA A 387 -12.27 -34.65 -2.48
N GLY A 388 -10.98 -34.81 -2.82
CA GLY A 388 -9.90 -35.00 -1.84
C GLY A 388 -8.70 -34.14 -2.19
N ILE A 389 -7.85 -33.87 -1.21
CA ILE A 389 -6.66 -33.02 -1.35
C ILE A 389 -5.52 -33.55 -0.49
N ARG A 390 -4.29 -33.37 -0.99
CA ARG A 390 -3.07 -33.68 -0.23
C ARG A 390 -2.87 -32.64 0.86
N VAL A 391 -2.48 -33.09 2.05
CA VAL A 391 -2.13 -32.22 3.17
C VAL A 391 -0.73 -32.58 3.63
N ILE A 392 0.16 -31.57 3.69
CA ILE A 392 1.48 -31.76 4.28
C ILE A 392 1.31 -32.02 5.77
N TYR A 393 1.97 -33.06 6.26
CA TYR A 393 1.78 -33.55 7.62
C TYR A 393 3.10 -34.03 8.21
N GLY A 394 3.52 -33.39 9.31
CA GLY A 394 4.80 -33.66 9.97
C GLY A 394 4.78 -34.82 10.97
N GLY A 395 3.65 -35.54 11.14
CA GLY A 395 3.47 -36.60 12.14
C GLY A 395 2.49 -36.23 13.26
N GLY A 396 2.13 -37.21 14.09
CA GLY A 396 1.11 -37.09 15.17
C GLY A 396 0.06 -38.21 15.13
N ASP A 397 -0.92 -38.15 16.04
CA ASP A 397 -2.00 -39.14 16.18
C ASP A 397 -3.16 -38.90 15.19
N ILE A 398 -2.90 -39.17 13.91
CA ILE A 398 -3.89 -39.11 12.83
C ILE A 398 -3.91 -40.44 12.09
N ALA A 399 -5.09 -41.04 11.99
CA ALA A 399 -5.35 -42.32 11.34
C ALA A 399 -6.39 -42.21 10.22
N VAL A 400 -6.43 -43.21 9.34
CA VAL A 400 -7.48 -43.32 8.32
C VAL A 400 -8.84 -43.44 8.99
N GLY A 401 -9.80 -42.64 8.53
CA GLY A 401 -11.15 -42.53 9.10
C GLY A 401 -11.30 -41.50 10.22
N ASP A 402 -10.24 -40.78 10.58
CA ASP A 402 -10.34 -39.63 11.46
C ASP A 402 -11.02 -38.46 10.74
N VAL A 403 -11.88 -37.74 11.46
CA VAL A 403 -12.49 -36.49 11.01
C VAL A 403 -11.69 -35.33 11.59
N VAL A 404 -11.11 -34.53 10.70
CA VAL A 404 -10.18 -33.45 11.05
C VAL A 404 -10.65 -32.09 10.57
N SER A 405 -10.23 -31.05 11.28
CA SER A 405 -10.34 -29.68 10.81
C SER A 405 -9.06 -28.89 11.05
N PHE A 406 -8.72 -28.01 10.12
CA PHE A 406 -7.52 -27.17 10.20
C PHE A 406 -7.62 -25.98 9.25
N SER A 407 -6.82 -24.96 9.54
CA SER A 407 -6.53 -23.87 8.61
C SER A 407 -5.19 -24.14 7.92
N GLY A 408 -5.05 -23.77 6.65
CA GLY A 408 -3.79 -23.99 5.94
C GLY A 408 -3.65 -23.18 4.66
N LYS A 409 -2.41 -23.00 4.22
CA LYS A 409 -2.11 -22.33 2.96
C LYS A 409 -2.09 -23.32 1.82
N VAL A 410 -2.80 -23.01 0.74
CA VAL A 410 -2.81 -23.82 -0.47
C VAL A 410 -1.55 -23.58 -1.27
N SER A 411 -0.97 -24.62 -1.86
CA SER A 411 0.14 -24.50 -2.80
C SER A 411 0.07 -25.56 -3.89
N THR A 412 0.82 -25.36 -4.97
CA THR A 412 1.09 -26.41 -5.95
C THR A 412 2.29 -27.24 -5.49
N ARG A 413 2.14 -28.57 -5.43
CA ARG A 413 3.26 -29.50 -5.25
C ARG A 413 4.00 -29.65 -6.57
N PHE A 414 5.33 -29.58 -6.52
CA PHE A 414 6.19 -29.82 -7.68
C PHE A 414 6.93 -31.15 -7.55
N ILE A 415 7.00 -31.90 -8.64
CA ILE A 415 7.84 -33.10 -8.79
C ILE A 415 8.79 -32.82 -9.95
N SER A 416 10.11 -32.88 -9.71
CA SER A 416 11.12 -32.56 -10.73
C SER A 416 10.87 -31.20 -11.42
N SER A 417 10.51 -30.18 -10.63
CA SER A 417 10.17 -28.81 -11.09
C SER A 417 8.93 -28.71 -11.98
N LYS A 418 8.08 -29.75 -12.04
CA LYS A 418 6.83 -29.75 -12.79
C LYS A 418 5.63 -29.79 -11.84
N PRO A 419 4.55 -29.02 -12.12
CA PRO A 419 3.41 -28.92 -11.22
C PRO A 419 2.62 -30.24 -11.23
N SER A 420 2.46 -30.86 -10.06
CA SER A 420 1.95 -32.23 -9.95
C SER A 420 0.56 -32.32 -9.32
N GLU A 421 0.30 -31.62 -8.22
CA GLU A 421 -1.03 -31.62 -7.59
C GLU A 421 -1.18 -30.43 -6.65
N ARG A 422 -2.41 -30.12 -6.25
CA ARG A 422 -2.68 -29.12 -5.22
C ARG A 422 -2.52 -29.75 -3.84
N GLN A 423 -1.95 -29.01 -2.91
CA GLN A 423 -1.77 -29.44 -1.53
C GLN A 423 -2.05 -28.29 -0.55
N VAL A 424 -2.28 -28.64 0.71
CA VAL A 424 -2.44 -27.67 1.80
C VAL A 424 -1.34 -27.87 2.84
N THR A 425 -0.72 -26.78 3.26
CA THR A 425 0.21 -26.74 4.40
C THR A 425 -0.54 -26.19 5.60
N PRO A 426 -0.82 -26.99 6.65
CA PRO A 426 -1.48 -26.50 7.85
C PRO A 426 -0.75 -25.32 8.49
N VAL A 427 -1.50 -24.31 8.94
CA VAL A 427 -1.01 -23.22 9.78
C VAL A 427 -1.52 -23.51 11.19
N GLY A 428 -0.65 -24.07 12.03
CA GLY A 428 -1.02 -24.61 13.34
C GLY A 428 -1.31 -26.12 13.31
N SER A 429 -2.01 -26.61 14.34
CA SER A 429 -2.29 -28.04 14.51
C SER A 429 -3.50 -28.50 13.70
N ILE A 430 -3.44 -29.74 13.20
CA ILE A 430 -4.63 -30.45 12.70
C ILE A 430 -5.43 -30.93 13.91
N VAL A 431 -6.69 -30.50 14.01
CA VAL A 431 -7.58 -30.89 15.13
C VAL A 431 -8.42 -32.10 14.71
N LYS A 432 -8.32 -33.18 15.49
CA LYS A 432 -9.11 -34.40 15.34
C LYS A 432 -10.37 -34.32 16.22
N TYR A 433 -11.55 -34.53 15.62
CA TYR A 433 -12.85 -34.46 16.30
C TYR A 433 -13.43 -35.84 16.62
N SER A 434 -13.25 -36.79 15.71
CA SER A 434 -13.76 -38.15 15.85
C SER A 434 -12.98 -39.13 14.97
N SER A 435 -13.24 -40.43 15.15
CA SER A 435 -12.60 -41.54 14.45
C SER A 435 -13.64 -42.51 13.88
N GLY A 436 -13.21 -43.44 13.03
CA GLY A 436 -14.04 -44.55 12.53
C GLY A 436 -14.92 -44.22 11.30
N HIS A 437 -14.79 -43.02 10.74
CA HIS A 437 -15.57 -42.61 9.57
C HIS A 437 -14.87 -43.05 8.28
N LEU A 438 -15.06 -44.29 7.85
CA LEU A 438 -14.45 -44.76 6.61
C LEU A 438 -15.21 -44.24 5.39
N VAL A 439 -14.52 -43.48 4.53
CA VAL A 439 -15.09 -43.08 3.24
C VAL A 439 -15.06 -44.26 2.27
N LYS A 440 -16.17 -44.46 1.56
CA LYS A 440 -16.27 -45.47 0.51
C LYS A 440 -15.43 -45.04 -0.71
N PRO A 441 -14.49 -45.89 -1.20
CA PRO A 441 -13.75 -45.60 -2.42
C PRO A 441 -14.70 -45.40 -3.61
N ARG A 442 -14.44 -44.38 -4.42
CA ARG A 442 -15.20 -44.15 -5.66
C ARG A 442 -14.73 -45.12 -6.75
N GLY A 443 -15.63 -45.95 -7.24
CA GLY A 443 -15.36 -46.80 -8.41
C GLY A 443 -15.06 -45.92 -9.63
N MET A 444 -13.98 -46.21 -10.35
CA MET A 444 -13.52 -45.36 -11.45
C MET A 444 -12.93 -46.20 -12.60
N PRO A 445 -13.27 -45.91 -13.87
CA PRO A 445 -12.58 -46.52 -14.99
C PRO A 445 -11.15 -45.97 -15.07
N CYS A 446 -10.20 -46.80 -15.51
CA CYS A 446 -8.78 -46.45 -15.57
C CYS A 446 -8.55 -45.15 -16.35
N ARG A 447 -9.31 -44.89 -17.42
CA ARG A 447 -9.19 -43.67 -18.23
C ARG A 447 -9.53 -42.37 -17.50
N SER A 448 -10.32 -42.44 -16.44
CA SER A 448 -10.76 -41.27 -15.68
C SER A 448 -9.86 -40.96 -14.48
N VAL A 449 -8.96 -41.87 -14.10
CA VAL A 449 -8.03 -41.65 -12.99
C VAL A 449 -7.17 -40.41 -13.24
N GLY A 450 -7.10 -39.52 -12.25
CA GLY A 450 -6.44 -38.22 -12.29
C GLY A 450 -7.30 -37.10 -12.89
N GLY A 451 -8.09 -37.40 -13.92
CA GLY A 451 -8.91 -36.42 -14.63
C GLY A 451 -8.11 -35.35 -15.37
N GLY A 452 -8.79 -34.39 -15.98
CA GLY A 452 -8.16 -33.30 -16.73
C GLY A 452 -7.56 -32.19 -15.87
N VAL A 453 -6.74 -31.34 -16.49
CA VAL A 453 -6.30 -30.05 -15.93
C VAL A 453 -7.50 -29.12 -15.79
N ILE A 454 -7.58 -28.34 -14.70
CA ILE A 454 -8.59 -27.30 -14.52
C ILE A 454 -7.90 -25.94 -14.55
N VAL A 455 -8.44 -25.01 -15.33
CA VAL A 455 -8.05 -23.59 -15.30
C VAL A 455 -9.28 -22.79 -14.92
N SER A 456 -9.22 -22.12 -13.77
CA SER A 456 -10.33 -21.29 -13.24
C SER A 456 -9.77 -20.06 -12.56
N GLY A 457 -10.24 -18.87 -12.95
CA GLY A 457 -9.82 -17.60 -12.32
C GLY A 457 -8.30 -17.34 -12.36
N GLY A 458 -7.60 -17.83 -13.39
CA GLY A 458 -6.14 -17.74 -13.49
C GLY A 458 -5.36 -18.78 -12.66
N VAL A 459 -6.06 -19.62 -11.88
CA VAL A 459 -5.48 -20.72 -11.12
C VAL A 459 -5.48 -21.99 -11.98
N VAL A 460 -4.33 -22.67 -12.03
CA VAL A 460 -4.16 -23.96 -12.72
C VAL A 460 -4.12 -25.07 -11.67
N VAL A 461 -5.07 -25.98 -11.74
CA VAL A 461 -5.06 -27.24 -10.98
C VAL A 461 -4.46 -28.32 -11.88
N PRO A 462 -3.27 -28.85 -11.55
CA PRO A 462 -2.68 -29.93 -12.31
C PRO A 462 -3.62 -31.12 -12.41
N GLY A 463 -3.65 -31.73 -13.59
CA GLY A 463 -4.37 -32.97 -13.87
C GLY A 463 -3.50 -33.85 -14.77
N VAL A 464 -4.11 -34.88 -15.33
CA VAL A 464 -3.44 -35.77 -16.27
C VAL A 464 -3.40 -35.15 -17.65
N VAL A 465 -2.25 -35.30 -18.31
CA VAL A 465 -2.09 -35.07 -19.74
C VAL A 465 -1.43 -36.31 -20.32
N GLU A 466 -2.05 -36.90 -21.33
CA GLU A 466 -1.57 -38.09 -22.02
C GLU A 466 -0.19 -37.87 -22.66
N SER A 467 0.51 -38.96 -22.98
CA SER A 467 1.76 -38.93 -23.76
C SER A 467 1.60 -38.22 -25.11
N THR A 468 0.40 -38.23 -25.67
CA THR A 468 0.04 -37.58 -26.94
C THR A 468 -0.22 -36.07 -26.79
N GLY A 469 -0.14 -35.52 -25.58
CA GLY A 469 -0.50 -34.13 -25.27
C GLY A 469 -2.01 -33.90 -25.06
N ARG A 470 -2.85 -34.93 -25.22
CA ARG A 470 -4.29 -34.84 -24.96
C ARG A 470 -4.57 -34.69 -23.46
N LEU A 471 -5.54 -33.86 -23.09
CA LEU A 471 -5.96 -33.75 -21.69
C LEU A 471 -6.60 -35.07 -21.19
N GLY A 472 -6.39 -35.37 -19.90
CA GLY A 472 -7.02 -36.49 -19.21
C GLY A 472 -8.55 -36.43 -19.29
N THR A 473 -9.18 -37.60 -19.21
CA THR A 473 -10.65 -37.73 -19.35
C THR A 473 -11.35 -37.53 -18.00
N GLY A 474 -12.44 -36.77 -17.98
CA GLY A 474 -13.29 -36.60 -16.80
C GLY A 474 -12.81 -35.53 -15.80
N LEU A 475 -13.57 -35.37 -14.72
CA LEU A 475 -13.30 -34.39 -13.66
C LEU A 475 -11.99 -34.70 -12.93
N ASN A 476 -11.25 -33.65 -12.55
CA ASN A 476 -10.01 -33.78 -11.79
C ASN A 476 -10.29 -34.46 -10.43
N ASN A 477 -9.65 -35.60 -10.21
CA ASN A 477 -9.86 -36.42 -9.02
C ASN A 477 -8.56 -36.73 -8.28
N LEU A 478 -7.48 -35.99 -8.54
CA LEU A 478 -6.26 -36.05 -7.72
C LEU A 478 -6.61 -35.85 -6.24
N GLY A 479 -6.10 -36.69 -5.36
CA GLY A 479 -6.33 -36.70 -3.92
C GLY A 479 -7.57 -37.48 -3.45
N LEU A 480 -8.43 -37.98 -4.34
CA LEU A 480 -9.57 -38.82 -3.97
C LEU A 480 -9.17 -40.28 -3.72
N LEU A 481 -9.84 -40.93 -2.77
CA LEU A 481 -9.79 -42.39 -2.61
C LEU A 481 -10.68 -43.06 -3.67
N VAL A 482 -10.06 -43.82 -4.56
CA VAL A 482 -10.74 -44.51 -5.67
C VAL A 482 -10.54 -46.01 -5.60
N ARG A 483 -11.37 -46.74 -6.35
CA ARG A 483 -11.18 -48.15 -6.64
C ARG A 483 -11.23 -48.39 -8.14
N ILE A 484 -10.19 -49.04 -8.67
CA ILE A 484 -10.14 -49.55 -10.04
C ILE A 484 -10.12 -51.08 -10.02
N ALA A 485 -10.48 -51.70 -11.13
CA ALA A 485 -10.31 -53.13 -11.33
C ALA A 485 -9.82 -53.39 -12.75
N GLY A 486 -8.93 -54.36 -12.92
CA GLY A 486 -8.34 -54.63 -14.22
C GLY A 486 -7.25 -55.70 -14.18
N LYS A 487 -6.68 -55.99 -15.34
CA LYS A 487 -5.59 -56.93 -15.51
C LYS A 487 -4.25 -56.26 -15.18
N VAL A 488 -3.38 -56.93 -14.44
CA VAL A 488 -1.99 -56.53 -14.25
C VAL A 488 -1.23 -56.78 -15.55
N THR A 489 -0.76 -55.72 -16.20
CA THR A 489 -0.07 -55.79 -17.51
C THR A 489 1.45 -55.68 -17.39
N ALA A 490 1.94 -55.05 -16.32
CA ALA A 490 3.36 -54.89 -16.03
C ALA A 490 3.60 -54.77 -14.53
N LYS A 491 4.82 -55.13 -14.11
CA LYS A 491 5.31 -55.04 -12.73
C LYS A 491 6.78 -54.63 -12.75
N VAL A 492 7.12 -53.53 -12.09
CA VAL A 492 8.49 -53.00 -12.00
C VAL A 492 8.71 -52.43 -10.61
N SER A 493 9.66 -52.99 -9.87
CA SER A 493 9.93 -52.61 -8.46
C SER A 493 8.63 -52.68 -7.63
N ASP A 494 8.31 -51.62 -6.91
CA ASP A 494 7.10 -51.42 -6.09
C ASP A 494 5.89 -50.90 -6.88
N THR A 495 5.87 -51.07 -8.21
CA THR A 495 4.81 -50.52 -9.07
C THR A 495 4.24 -51.59 -10.00
N ILE A 496 2.91 -51.61 -10.15
CA ILE A 496 2.20 -52.38 -11.16
C ILE A 496 1.40 -51.47 -12.10
N TRP A 497 1.02 -51.99 -13.26
CA TRP A 497 0.11 -51.34 -14.21
C TRP A 497 -1.16 -52.15 -14.30
N VAL A 498 -2.30 -51.49 -14.08
CA VAL A 498 -3.63 -52.14 -14.08
C VAL A 498 -4.49 -51.54 -15.18
N ASP A 499 -4.94 -52.39 -16.11
CA ASP A 499 -5.75 -51.99 -17.25
C ASP A 499 -7.14 -52.64 -17.22
N ASP A 500 -8.17 -51.82 -17.40
CA ASP A 500 -9.58 -52.24 -17.46
C ASP A 500 -10.06 -52.46 -18.91
N GLY A 501 -9.13 -52.55 -19.87
CA GLY A 501 -9.42 -52.52 -21.30
C GLY A 501 -9.38 -51.13 -21.91
N SER A 502 -9.14 -50.07 -21.13
CA SER A 502 -8.98 -48.71 -21.65
C SER A 502 -7.71 -48.54 -22.50
N ASN A 503 -6.74 -49.47 -22.42
CA ASN A 503 -5.51 -49.50 -23.20
C ASN A 503 -4.68 -48.20 -23.08
N ILE A 504 -4.49 -47.73 -21.84
CA ILE A 504 -3.79 -46.47 -21.56
C ILE A 504 -2.29 -46.72 -21.55
N GLN A 505 -1.58 -46.31 -22.58
CA GLN A 505 -0.14 -46.57 -22.69
C GLN A 505 0.68 -45.46 -22.05
N ASP A 506 1.70 -45.84 -21.28
CA ASP A 506 2.80 -44.93 -20.95
C ASP A 506 3.87 -44.92 -22.04
N TYR A 507 4.86 -44.03 -21.93
CA TYR A 507 5.89 -43.86 -22.96
C TYR A 507 6.79 -45.08 -23.16
N LEU A 508 6.85 -46.00 -22.20
CA LEU A 508 7.57 -47.27 -22.32
C LEU A 508 6.67 -48.38 -22.86
N GLY A 509 5.46 -48.05 -23.31
CA GLY A 509 4.48 -48.99 -23.85
C GLY A 509 3.75 -49.83 -22.79
N ARG A 510 3.93 -49.53 -21.48
CA ARG A 510 3.21 -50.26 -20.42
C ARG A 510 1.76 -49.77 -20.37
N VAL A 511 0.82 -50.70 -20.24
CA VAL A 511 -0.61 -50.42 -20.42
C VAL A 511 -1.35 -50.38 -19.09
N GLY A 512 -2.01 -49.28 -18.75
CA GLY A 512 -2.88 -49.16 -17.59
C GLY A 512 -2.48 -48.03 -16.64
N VAL A 513 -3.25 -47.90 -15.56
CA VAL A 513 -2.98 -46.93 -14.48
C VAL A 513 -1.77 -47.39 -13.68
N MET A 514 -0.88 -46.46 -13.34
CA MET A 514 0.21 -46.75 -12.41
C MET A 514 -0.35 -47.01 -11.02
N VAL A 515 0.03 -48.11 -10.40
CA VAL A 515 -0.33 -48.42 -9.02
C VAL A 515 0.95 -48.57 -8.22
N LYS A 516 1.22 -47.56 -7.39
CA LYS A 516 2.35 -47.54 -6.46
C LYS A 516 1.97 -48.34 -5.21
N CYS A 517 2.64 -49.46 -5.00
CA CYS A 517 2.40 -50.39 -3.90
C CYS A 517 3.23 -50.03 -2.66
N PRO A 518 2.90 -50.58 -1.47
CA PRO A 518 3.63 -50.28 -0.24
C PRO A 518 5.11 -50.72 -0.25
N ALA A 519 5.46 -51.78 -0.99
CA ALA A 519 6.82 -52.27 -1.13
C ALA A 519 7.04 -53.00 -2.47
N ALA A 520 8.30 -53.37 -2.76
CA ALA A 520 8.72 -54.05 -4.00
C ALA A 520 8.23 -55.50 -4.12
N GLU A 521 7.99 -56.18 -3.00
CA GLU A 521 7.42 -57.53 -2.97
C GLU A 521 5.90 -57.48 -3.13
N ILE A 522 5.44 -57.33 -4.37
CA ILE A 522 4.01 -57.20 -4.68
C ILE A 522 3.39 -58.61 -4.83
N PRO A 523 2.33 -58.97 -4.08
CA PRO A 523 1.76 -60.32 -4.05
C PRO A 523 0.79 -60.59 -5.22
N VAL A 524 1.14 -60.13 -6.42
CA VAL A 524 0.40 -60.37 -7.67
C VAL A 524 1.38 -60.58 -8.82
N ALA A 525 0.95 -61.34 -9.83
CA ALA A 525 1.67 -61.61 -11.06
C ALA A 525 1.10 -60.79 -12.24
N VAL A 526 1.92 -60.61 -13.27
CA VAL A 526 1.44 -60.11 -14.56
C VAL A 526 0.46 -61.14 -15.12
N GLY A 527 -0.74 -60.70 -15.49
CA GLY A 527 -1.84 -61.56 -15.93
C GLY A 527 -3.00 -61.63 -14.94
N ASP A 528 -2.75 -61.39 -13.64
CA ASP A 528 -3.79 -61.42 -12.62
C ASP A 528 -4.81 -60.30 -12.82
N PHE A 529 -6.08 -60.59 -12.53
CA PHE A 529 -7.09 -59.55 -12.38
C PHE A 529 -7.09 -59.09 -10.94
N VAL A 530 -7.03 -57.78 -10.73
CA VAL A 530 -6.95 -57.17 -9.40
C VAL A 530 -8.00 -56.10 -9.22
N SER A 531 -8.45 -55.92 -7.98
CA SER A 531 -9.12 -54.71 -7.52
C SER A 531 -8.16 -53.93 -6.64
N VAL A 532 -7.94 -52.66 -7.01
CA VAL A 532 -7.00 -51.76 -6.34
C VAL A 532 -7.77 -50.60 -5.75
N THR A 533 -7.64 -50.42 -4.44
CA THR A 533 -8.09 -49.22 -3.73
C THR A 533 -6.88 -48.34 -3.43
N GLY A 534 -7.01 -47.02 -3.57
CA GLY A 534 -5.93 -46.12 -3.23
C GLY A 534 -6.26 -44.68 -3.55
N VAL A 535 -5.39 -43.77 -3.11
CA VAL A 535 -5.55 -42.35 -3.43
C VAL A 535 -4.98 -42.06 -4.80
N VAL A 536 -5.69 -41.27 -5.60
CA VAL A 536 -5.13 -40.75 -6.85
C VAL A 536 -4.05 -39.74 -6.49
N GLU A 537 -2.82 -39.95 -6.93
CA GLU A 537 -1.69 -39.08 -6.60
C GLU A 537 -1.13 -38.44 -7.88
N GLY A 538 -0.71 -37.18 -7.79
CA GLY A 538 0.15 -36.59 -8.81
C GLY A 538 1.42 -37.42 -9.03
N SER A 539 1.74 -37.70 -10.29
CA SER A 539 2.91 -38.48 -10.67
C SER A 539 3.45 -38.01 -12.00
N ILE A 540 4.71 -37.61 -12.02
CA ILE A 540 5.40 -37.12 -13.22
C ILE A 540 6.60 -38.05 -13.46
N PRO A 541 6.54 -38.92 -14.48
CA PRO A 541 7.67 -39.79 -14.84
C PRO A 541 8.93 -39.01 -15.19
N LEU A 542 10.08 -39.66 -15.05
CA LEU A 542 11.33 -39.12 -15.57
C LEU A 542 11.19 -38.85 -17.09
N GLY A 543 11.54 -37.63 -17.51
CA GLY A 543 11.43 -37.20 -18.91
C GLY A 543 10.03 -36.71 -19.33
N TRP A 544 9.11 -36.51 -18.38
CA TRP A 544 7.77 -35.97 -18.64
C TRP A 544 7.57 -34.60 -17.97
N ASP A 545 6.67 -33.81 -18.54
CA ASP A 545 6.34 -32.47 -18.06
C ASP A 545 4.98 -32.38 -17.35
N THR A 546 4.18 -33.45 -17.40
CA THR A 546 2.79 -33.48 -16.95
C THR A 546 2.49 -34.75 -16.15
N ASN A 547 1.38 -34.75 -15.40
CA ASN A 547 1.01 -35.95 -14.68
C ASN A 547 0.54 -37.07 -15.62
N ARG A 548 0.94 -38.29 -15.27
CA ARG A 548 0.28 -39.52 -15.70
C ARG A 548 -0.77 -39.95 -14.68
N ARG A 549 -1.56 -40.96 -15.05
CA ARG A 549 -2.50 -41.62 -14.15
C ARG A 549 -1.76 -42.46 -13.12
N SER A 550 -1.99 -42.16 -11.85
CA SER A 550 -1.39 -42.89 -10.73
C SER A 550 -2.35 -43.04 -9.57
N ILE A 551 -2.32 -44.20 -8.93
CA ILE A 551 -2.94 -44.50 -7.64
C ILE A 551 -1.85 -44.97 -6.69
N ARG A 552 -1.87 -44.49 -5.45
CA ARG A 552 -1.04 -44.99 -4.36
C ARG A 552 -1.89 -45.82 -3.41
N VAL A 553 -1.46 -47.07 -3.24
CA VAL A 553 -2.06 -48.03 -2.32
C VAL A 553 -1.66 -47.67 -0.88
N ARG A 554 -2.59 -47.79 0.08
CA ARG A 554 -2.32 -47.44 1.48
C ARG A 554 -1.68 -48.61 2.22
N THR A 555 -2.27 -49.80 2.07
CA THR A 555 -1.79 -51.06 2.66
C THR A 555 -2.06 -52.23 1.72
N TRP A 556 -1.50 -53.40 1.98
CA TRP A 556 -1.75 -54.58 1.15
C TRP A 556 -3.23 -55.01 1.10
N SER A 557 -4.04 -54.69 2.11
CA SER A 557 -5.49 -54.98 2.10
C SER A 557 -6.26 -54.24 0.99
N ASP A 558 -5.67 -53.19 0.43
CA ASP A 558 -6.25 -52.42 -0.67
C ASP A 558 -5.95 -53.04 -2.06
N LEU A 559 -5.10 -54.06 -2.15
CA LEU A 559 -4.78 -54.80 -3.38
C LEU A 559 -5.30 -56.23 -3.27
N ASN A 560 -6.34 -56.56 -4.04
CA ASN A 560 -7.00 -57.86 -3.97
C ASN A 560 -6.99 -58.53 -5.34
N VAL A 561 -6.59 -59.80 -5.41
CA VAL A 561 -6.75 -60.62 -6.61
C VAL A 561 -8.22 -60.97 -6.77
N VAL A 562 -8.79 -60.68 -7.94
CA VAL A 562 -10.16 -61.03 -8.31
C VAL A 562 -10.10 -62.40 -8.97
N THR A 563 -10.41 -63.44 -8.20
CA THR A 563 -10.65 -64.76 -8.75
C THR A 563 -11.99 -64.75 -9.48
N LEU A 564 -11.94 -64.93 -10.80
CA LEU A 564 -13.14 -65.25 -11.56
C LEU A 564 -13.62 -66.61 -11.06
N ALA A 565 -14.77 -66.65 -10.39
CA ALA A 565 -15.48 -67.90 -10.16
C ALA A 565 -15.69 -68.54 -11.55
N ARG A 566 -15.05 -69.70 -11.76
CA ARG A 566 -15.20 -70.47 -13.00
C ARG A 566 -16.60 -71.06 -13.10
#